data_AF-A0A355DWA2-F1
#
_entry.id   AF-A0A355DWA2-F1
#
_cell.length_a   1.000
_cell.length_b   1.000
_cell.length_c   1.000
_cell.angle_alpha   90.00
_cell.angle_beta   90.00
_cell.angle_gamma   90.00
#
_symmetry.space_group_name_H-M   'P 1'
#
loop_
_entity.id
_entity.type
_entity.pdbx_description
1 polymer ?
#
loop_
_entity_poly.entity_id
_entity_poly.type
_entity_poly.pdbx_seq_one_letter_code
_entity_poly.pdbx_strand_id
1 'polypeptide(L)'
;DDVYNGNLTECHVEALESFGVKSCAVVAIFQGTKLWGLLSAFQHSGVRHWEEYEVNLLKQVAGQVGVALQQAEYLSQIQTQSEQRAKEAQLERSLAKVVDRIRQTFDLDKIFETTTQEVRKLLNVERVTIYKFRSDYFGDFVCESETGGWPKLVGSGWEDPYLNEHQGGRFRN
;
A
#
# COMPACT_ATOMS: atom_id res chain seq x y z
N ASP A 1 6.69 42.00 8.56
CA ASP A 1 6.44 43.34 9.12
C ASP A 1 5.01 43.44 9.63
N ASP A 2 4.61 44.66 10.01
CA ASP A 2 3.27 45.03 10.49
C ASP A 2 2.17 44.41 9.60
N VAL A 3 1.27 43.65 10.23
CA VAL A 3 0.15 42.96 9.57
C VAL A 3 -0.82 43.96 8.94
N TYR A 4 -1.01 45.12 9.56
CA TYR A 4 -2.01 46.11 9.16
C TYR A 4 -1.51 47.05 8.06
N ASN A 5 -0.19 47.15 7.87
CA ASN A 5 0.45 48.06 6.93
C ASN A 5 1.28 47.34 5.85
N GLY A 6 1.18 46.01 5.77
CA GLY A 6 1.86 45.20 4.74
C GLY A 6 1.07 45.07 3.44
N ASN A 7 1.70 44.56 2.38
CA ASN A 7 1.04 44.17 1.12
C ASN A 7 0.24 42.86 1.26
N LEU A 8 -0.61 42.77 2.28
CA LEU A 8 -1.48 41.61 2.53
C LEU A 8 -2.89 41.90 2.02
N THR A 9 -3.58 40.85 1.59
CA THR A 9 -5.01 40.94 1.27
C THR A 9 -5.83 41.06 2.56
N GLU A 10 -7.00 41.68 2.48
CA GLU A 10 -7.91 41.88 3.62
C GLU A 10 -8.25 40.56 4.33
N CYS A 11 -8.53 39.50 3.58
CA CYS A 11 -8.77 38.15 4.12
C CYS A 11 -7.58 37.58 4.93
N HIS A 12 -6.34 37.89 4.54
CA HIS A 12 -5.16 37.47 5.31
C HIS A 12 -4.98 38.32 6.58
N VAL A 13 -5.29 39.62 6.51
CA VAL A 13 -5.25 40.52 7.67
C VAL A 13 -6.28 40.08 8.71
N GLU A 14 -7.53 39.85 8.32
CA GLU A 14 -8.59 39.35 9.20
C GLU A 14 -8.23 38.01 9.87
N ALA A 15 -7.64 37.09 9.11
CA ALA A 15 -7.18 35.81 9.66
C ALA A 15 -6.08 36.02 10.72
N LEU A 16 -5.07 36.84 10.43
CA LEU A 16 -3.99 37.13 11.37
C LEU A 16 -4.46 37.92 12.60
N GLU A 17 -5.41 38.83 12.43
CA GLU A 17 -6.09 39.54 13.52
C GLU A 17 -6.86 38.58 14.44
N SER A 18 -7.58 37.61 13.87
CA SER A 18 -8.30 36.60 14.65
C SER A 18 -7.36 35.74 15.51
N PHE A 19 -6.11 35.59 15.09
CA PHE A 19 -5.04 34.93 15.84
C PHE A 19 -4.30 35.89 16.81
N GLY A 20 -4.72 37.15 16.89
CA GLY A 20 -4.09 38.18 17.71
C GLY A 20 -2.65 38.52 17.27
N VAL A 21 -2.30 38.29 16.01
CA VAL A 21 -0.97 38.56 15.47
C VAL A 21 -0.87 40.02 15.06
N LYS A 22 0.15 40.72 15.57
CA LYS A 22 0.41 42.14 15.24
C LYS A 22 1.57 42.34 14.25
N SER A 23 2.49 41.39 14.18
CA SER A 23 3.56 41.36 13.17
C SER A 23 3.95 39.93 12.86
N CYS A 24 4.29 39.66 11.60
CA CYS A 24 4.76 38.34 11.18
C CYS A 24 5.93 38.40 10.21
N ALA A 25 6.78 37.38 10.26
CA ALA A 25 7.75 37.06 9.21
C ALA A 25 7.44 35.65 8.70
N VAL A 26 7.37 35.50 7.37
CA VAL A 26 6.99 34.25 6.72
C VAL A 26 8.02 33.93 5.65
N VAL A 27 8.52 32.70 5.66
CA VAL A 27 9.46 32.20 4.64
C VAL A 27 8.97 30.87 4.09
N ALA A 28 9.35 30.55 2.85
CA ALA A 28 8.98 29.29 2.21
C ALA A 28 9.86 28.13 2.71
N ILE A 29 9.24 26.97 2.94
CA ILE A 29 9.91 25.68 3.11
C ILE A 29 9.84 24.95 1.77
N PHE A 30 11.00 24.67 1.18
CA PHE A 30 11.11 23.89 -0.04
C PHE A 30 11.59 22.47 0.26
N GLN A 31 10.91 21.48 -0.30
CA GLN A 31 11.39 20.10 -0.35
C GLN A 31 11.90 19.85 -1.78
N GLY A 32 13.22 19.96 -1.98
CA GLY A 32 13.79 20.03 -3.33
C GLY A 32 13.28 21.26 -4.07
N THR A 33 12.61 21.08 -5.21
CA THR A 33 12.00 22.17 -6.00
C THR A 33 10.53 22.43 -5.63
N LYS A 34 9.92 21.58 -4.80
CA LYS A 34 8.51 21.68 -4.42
C LYS A 34 8.37 22.65 -3.25
N LEU A 35 7.51 23.67 -3.39
CA LEU A 35 7.04 24.45 -2.24
C LEU A 35 6.21 23.51 -1.35
N TRP A 36 6.79 23.13 -0.21
CA TRP A 36 6.17 22.17 0.71
C TRP A 36 5.25 22.88 1.70
N GLY A 37 5.65 24.07 2.16
CA GLY A 37 4.89 24.84 3.11
C GLY A 37 5.56 26.16 3.47
N LEU A 38 5.12 26.75 4.58
CA LEU A 38 5.61 28.03 5.08
C LEU A 38 6.10 27.86 6.52
N LEU A 39 7.21 28.54 6.85
CA LEU A 39 7.64 28.75 8.22
C LEU A 39 7.34 30.20 8.60
N SER A 40 6.49 30.37 9.61
CA SER A 40 6.02 31.68 10.06
C SER A 40 6.42 31.94 11.50
N ALA A 41 6.94 33.13 11.78
CA ALA A 41 7.13 33.65 13.12
C ALA A 41 6.16 34.81 13.38
N PHE A 42 5.53 34.81 14.55
CA PHE A 42 4.48 35.77 14.92
C PHE A 42 4.86 36.54 16.19
N GLN A 43 4.53 37.83 16.21
CA GLN A 43 4.58 38.68 17.39
C GLN A 43 3.16 39.13 17.74
N HIS A 44 2.72 38.83 18.97
CA HIS A 44 1.38 39.17 19.45
C HIS A 44 1.36 40.42 20.35
N SER A 45 2.44 40.70 21.08
CA SER A 45 2.45 41.77 22.09
C SER A 45 2.42 43.17 21.48
N GLY A 46 3.07 43.37 20.34
CA GLY A 46 3.15 44.66 19.66
C GLY A 46 3.61 44.52 18.21
N VAL A 47 3.50 45.62 17.46
CA VAL A 47 4.10 45.71 16.12
C VAL A 47 5.62 45.62 16.29
N ARG A 48 6.22 44.76 15.49
CA ARG A 48 7.66 44.48 15.50
C ARG A 48 8.20 44.64 14.09
N HIS A 49 9.34 45.30 13.98
CA HIS A 49 10.17 45.24 12.79
C HIS A 49 11.06 43.99 12.84
N TRP A 50 11.12 43.25 11.73
CA TRP A 50 11.94 42.05 11.64
C TRP A 50 13.28 42.42 11.04
N GLU A 51 14.34 42.23 11.80
CA GLU A 51 15.70 42.51 11.32
C GLU A 51 16.09 41.51 10.24
N GLU A 52 16.94 41.92 9.30
CA GLU A 52 17.34 41.08 8.16
C GLU A 52 17.97 39.76 8.62
N TYR A 53 18.76 39.80 9.69
CA TYR A 53 19.39 38.60 10.26
C TYR A 53 18.36 37.61 10.83
N GLU A 54 17.21 38.09 11.33
CA GLU A 54 16.13 37.23 11.84
C GLU A 54 15.40 36.55 10.70
N VAL A 55 15.12 37.28 9.63
CA VAL A 55 14.54 36.71 8.40
C VAL A 55 15.51 35.70 7.78
N ASN A 56 16.81 35.99 7.76
CA ASN A 56 17.83 35.08 7.24
C ASN A 56 17.98 33.82 8.12
N LEU A 57 17.87 33.94 9.44
CA LEU A 57 17.80 32.78 10.33
C LEU A 57 16.57 31.91 10.00
N LEU A 58 15.39 32.51 9.86
CA LEU A 58 14.17 31.80 9.45
C LEU A 58 14.38 31.05 8.12
N LYS A 59 14.98 31.70 7.11
CA LYS A 59 15.28 31.07 5.81
C LYS A 59 16.21 29.87 5.96
N GLN A 60 17.27 29.98 6.77
CA GLN A 60 18.19 28.86 7.01
C GLN A 60 17.49 27.68 7.69
N VAL A 61 16.68 27.96 8.71
CA VAL A 61 15.88 26.94 9.40
C VAL A 61 14.91 26.28 8.42
N ALA A 62 14.18 27.06 7.62
CA ALA A 62 13.26 26.53 6.61
C ALA A 62 13.97 25.64 5.58
N GLY A 63 15.19 26.00 5.18
CA GLY A 63 16.03 25.16 4.32
C GLY A 63 16.39 23.82 4.97
N GLN A 64 16.80 23.82 6.24
CA GLN A 64 17.12 22.59 6.98
C GLN A 64 15.88 21.70 7.18
N VAL A 65 14.72 22.29 7.48
CA VAL A 65 13.45 21.56 7.57
C VAL A 65 13.12 20.90 6.23
N GLY A 66 13.30 21.60 5.12
CA GLY A 66 13.12 21.06 3.77
C GLY A 66 13.97 19.82 3.48
N VAL A 67 15.25 19.87 3.85
CA VAL A 67 16.18 18.73 3.74
C VAL A 67 15.74 17.57 4.63
N ALA A 68 15.39 17.83 5.89
CA ALA A 68 14.96 16.80 6.83
C ALA A 68 13.68 16.09 6.36
N LEU A 69 12.72 16.83 5.81
CA LEU A 69 11.50 16.27 5.22
C LEU A 69 11.80 15.35 4.03
N GLN A 70 12.71 15.76 3.14
CA GLN A 70 13.15 14.95 2.02
C GLN A 70 13.82 13.64 2.48
N GLN A 71 14.65 13.70 3.52
CA GLN A 71 15.30 12.52 4.10
C GLN A 71 14.29 11.56 4.72
N ALA A 72 13.33 12.08 5.51
CA ALA A 72 12.30 11.26 6.15
C ALA A 72 11.44 10.52 5.11
N GLU A 73 11.05 11.20 4.03
CA GLU A 73 10.28 10.58 2.95
C GLU A 73 11.10 9.51 2.22
N TYR A 74 12.37 9.80 1.90
CA TYR A 74 13.25 8.83 1.24
C TYR A 74 13.47 7.56 2.08
N LEU A 75 13.69 7.71 3.39
CA LEU A 75 13.82 6.58 4.31
C LEU A 75 12.53 5.75 4.38
N SER A 76 11.37 6.39 4.44
CA SER A 76 10.07 5.72 4.44
C SER A 76 9.84 4.91 3.15
N GLN A 77 10.22 5.46 2.00
CA GLN A 77 10.14 4.77 0.71
C GLN A 77 11.05 3.54 0.66
N ILE A 78 12.29 3.65 1.14
CA ILE A 78 13.23 2.51 1.21
C ILE A 78 12.66 1.42 2.11
N GLN A 79 12.17 1.78 3.30
CA GLN A 79 11.59 0.84 4.25
C GLN A 79 10.42 0.07 3.64
N THR A 80 9.49 0.80 3.01
CA THR A 80 8.32 0.22 2.33
C THR A 80 8.74 -0.72 1.19
N GLN A 81 9.70 -0.32 0.36
CA GLN A 81 10.19 -1.14 -0.74
C GLN A 81 10.92 -2.41 -0.22
N SER A 82 11.69 -2.28 0.85
CA SER A 82 12.37 -3.40 1.50
C SER A 82 11.37 -4.42 2.04
N GLU A 83 10.33 -3.97 2.74
CA GLU A 83 9.27 -4.82 3.26
C GLU A 83 8.49 -5.54 2.15
N GLN A 84 8.18 -4.83 1.07
CA GLN A 84 7.50 -5.43 -0.08
C GLN A 84 8.36 -6.51 -0.75
N ARG A 85 9.65 -6.24 -1.00
CA ARG A 85 10.59 -7.22 -1.55
C ARG A 85 10.76 -8.43 -0.63
N ALA A 86 10.79 -8.21 0.69
CA ALA A 86 10.88 -9.30 1.66
C ALA A 86 9.63 -10.19 1.62
N LYS A 87 8.43 -9.61 1.49
CA LYS A 87 7.19 -10.38 1.32
C LYS A 87 7.17 -11.18 0.02
N GLU A 88 7.58 -10.56 -1.10
CA GLU A 88 7.66 -11.23 -2.40
C GLU A 88 8.64 -12.40 -2.37
N ALA A 89 9.85 -12.19 -1.83
CA ALA A 89 10.84 -13.26 -1.68
C ALA A 89 10.35 -14.38 -0.76
N GLN A 90 9.59 -14.06 0.29
CA GLN A 90 9.00 -15.06 1.18
C GLN A 90 7.91 -15.88 0.49
N LEU A 91 7.08 -15.23 -0.34
CA LEU A 91 6.07 -15.90 -1.16
C LEU A 91 6.73 -16.83 -2.18
N GLU A 92 7.75 -16.36 -2.90
CA GLU A 92 8.50 -17.16 -3.87
C GLU A 92 9.14 -18.39 -3.22
N ARG A 93 9.77 -18.23 -2.05
CA ARG A 93 10.33 -19.35 -1.28
C ARG A 93 9.25 -20.34 -0.85
N SER A 94 8.08 -19.85 -0.46
CA SER A 94 6.96 -20.71 -0.06
C SER A 94 6.42 -21.49 -1.26
N LEU A 95 6.24 -20.83 -2.41
CA LEU A 95 5.85 -21.46 -3.67
C LEU A 95 6.84 -22.55 -4.08
N ALA A 96 8.15 -22.26 -4.05
CA ALA A 96 9.19 -23.25 -4.36
C ALA A 96 9.07 -24.51 -3.48
N LYS A 97 8.87 -24.33 -2.16
CA LYS A 97 8.66 -25.46 -1.22
C LYS A 97 7.40 -26.27 -1.54
N VAL A 98 6.31 -25.61 -1.92
CA VAL A 98 5.06 -26.29 -2.32
C VAL A 98 5.31 -27.12 -3.57
N VAL A 99 5.96 -26.54 -4.59
CA VAL A 99 6.31 -27.24 -5.83
C VAL A 99 7.22 -28.44 -5.56
N ASP A 100 8.22 -28.30 -4.69
CA ASP A 100 9.13 -29.40 -4.35
C ASP A 100 8.39 -30.55 -3.64
N ARG A 101 7.47 -30.26 -2.71
CA ARG A 101 6.65 -31.30 -2.06
C ARG A 101 5.75 -32.04 -3.05
N ILE A 102 5.15 -31.31 -3.99
CA ILE A 102 4.33 -31.89 -5.05
C ILE A 102 5.19 -32.83 -5.91
N ARG A 103 6.39 -32.40 -6.33
CA ARG A 103 7.31 -33.22 -7.16
C ARG A 103 7.84 -34.47 -6.46
N GLN A 104 7.97 -34.46 -5.14
CA GLN A 104 8.43 -35.63 -4.36
C GLN A 104 7.36 -36.70 -4.19
N THR A 105 6.13 -36.45 -4.65
CA THR A 105 5.03 -37.39 -4.56
C THR A 105 4.87 -38.16 -5.87
N PHE A 106 4.89 -39.49 -5.81
CA PHE A 106 4.81 -40.36 -6.99
C PHE A 106 3.42 -40.99 -7.21
N ASP A 107 2.43 -40.53 -6.46
CA ASP A 107 1.06 -41.04 -6.45
C ASP A 107 0.10 -39.88 -6.76
N LEU A 108 -0.74 -40.05 -7.80
CA LEU A 108 -1.66 -39.01 -8.28
C LEU A 108 -2.61 -38.53 -7.20
N ASP A 109 -3.12 -39.43 -6.35
CA ASP A 109 -4.07 -39.05 -5.29
C ASP A 109 -3.37 -38.21 -4.22
N LYS A 110 -2.14 -38.58 -3.86
CA LYS A 110 -1.32 -37.80 -2.92
C LYS A 110 -0.85 -36.47 -3.52
N ILE A 111 -0.62 -36.38 -4.84
CA ILE A 111 -0.32 -35.12 -5.51
C ILE A 111 -1.47 -34.14 -5.33
N PHE A 112 -2.71 -34.57 -5.57
CA PHE A 112 -3.89 -33.72 -5.44
C PHE A 112 -4.13 -33.30 -3.99
N GLU A 113 -4.01 -34.22 -3.04
CA GLU A 113 -4.15 -33.92 -1.61
C GLU A 113 -3.09 -32.91 -1.14
N THR A 114 -1.82 -33.17 -1.45
CA THR A 114 -0.71 -32.28 -1.06
C THR A 114 -0.88 -30.90 -1.68
N THR A 115 -1.27 -30.84 -2.96
CA THR A 115 -1.48 -29.57 -3.68
C THR A 115 -2.59 -28.75 -3.02
N THR A 116 -3.78 -29.33 -2.81
CA THR A 116 -4.91 -28.60 -2.23
C THR A 116 -4.62 -28.12 -0.81
N GLN A 117 -3.97 -28.94 0.01
CA GLN A 117 -3.61 -28.57 1.38
C GLN A 117 -2.57 -27.45 1.44
N GLU A 118 -1.50 -27.55 0.66
CA GLU A 118 -0.41 -26.56 0.68
C GLU A 118 -0.85 -25.22 0.08
N VAL A 119 -1.60 -25.22 -1.03
CA VAL A 119 -2.15 -24.00 -1.63
C VAL A 119 -3.14 -23.32 -0.68
N ARG A 120 -4.01 -24.09 0.00
CA ARG A 120 -4.95 -23.54 0.99
C ARG A 120 -4.23 -22.81 2.12
N LYS A 121 -3.17 -23.43 2.68
CA LYS A 121 -2.34 -22.81 3.72
C LYS A 121 -1.61 -21.57 3.20
N LEU A 122 -1.07 -21.63 1.99
CA LEU A 122 -0.31 -20.52 1.40
C LEU A 122 -1.16 -19.28 1.15
N LEU A 123 -2.38 -19.48 0.62
CA LEU A 123 -3.32 -18.39 0.34
C LEU A 123 -4.14 -17.98 1.58
N ASN A 124 -4.05 -18.74 2.68
CA ASN A 124 -4.85 -18.57 3.88
C ASN A 124 -6.37 -18.48 3.59
N VAL A 125 -6.86 -19.41 2.77
CA VAL A 125 -8.28 -19.50 2.40
C VAL A 125 -8.93 -20.71 3.05
N GLU A 126 -10.26 -20.70 3.12
CA GLU A 126 -11.03 -21.74 3.80
C GLU A 126 -11.09 -23.03 2.98
N ARG A 127 -10.95 -22.95 1.65
CA ARG A 127 -11.08 -24.10 0.76
C ARG A 127 -10.26 -23.97 -0.52
N VAL A 128 -9.65 -25.06 -0.96
CA VAL A 128 -9.06 -25.23 -2.29
C VAL A 128 -9.50 -26.57 -2.85
N THR A 129 -9.88 -26.61 -4.14
CA THR A 129 -10.34 -27.82 -4.82
C THR A 129 -9.61 -28.04 -6.13
N ILE A 130 -9.50 -29.30 -6.56
CA ILE A 130 -9.10 -29.66 -7.92
C ILE A 130 -10.33 -30.16 -8.67
N TYR A 131 -10.67 -29.49 -9.76
CA TYR A 131 -11.71 -29.89 -10.70
C TYR A 131 -11.07 -30.54 -11.92
N LYS A 132 -11.47 -31.77 -12.24
CA LYS A 132 -10.92 -32.53 -13.37
C LYS A 132 -12.01 -32.70 -14.43
N PHE A 133 -11.72 -32.26 -15.65
CA PHE A 133 -12.57 -32.53 -16.80
C PHE A 133 -12.55 -34.02 -17.16
N ARG A 134 -13.73 -34.55 -17.45
CA ARG A 134 -13.98 -35.80 -18.18
C ARG A 134 -13.83 -35.55 -19.69
N SER A 135 -13.94 -36.61 -20.48
CA SER A 135 -13.83 -36.55 -21.95
C SER A 135 -14.93 -35.73 -22.64
N ASP A 136 -16.08 -35.59 -21.97
CA ASP A 136 -17.24 -34.80 -22.41
C ASP A 136 -17.19 -33.34 -21.96
N TYR A 137 -16.08 -32.89 -21.34
CA TYR A 137 -15.91 -31.55 -20.75
C TYR A 137 -16.86 -31.19 -19.61
N PHE A 138 -17.64 -32.15 -19.12
CA PHE A 138 -18.08 -32.10 -17.72
C PHE A 138 -16.88 -32.39 -16.83
N GLY A 139 -17.01 -32.16 -15.53
CA GLY A 139 -15.93 -32.47 -14.61
C GLY A 139 -16.41 -32.65 -13.20
N ASP A 140 -15.51 -33.21 -12.41
CA ASP A 140 -15.76 -33.57 -11.04
C ASP A 140 -14.70 -32.94 -10.15
N PHE A 141 -15.11 -32.52 -8.96
CA PHE A 141 -14.16 -32.21 -7.90
C PHE A 141 -13.51 -33.52 -7.45
N VAL A 142 -12.24 -33.71 -7.80
CA VAL A 142 -11.47 -34.94 -7.50
C VAL A 142 -10.73 -34.85 -6.17
N CYS A 143 -10.52 -33.64 -5.65
CA CYS A 143 -9.89 -33.41 -4.37
C CYS A 143 -10.31 -32.06 -3.80
N GLU A 144 -10.38 -31.97 -2.48
CA GLU A 144 -10.58 -30.72 -1.76
C GLU A 144 -9.77 -30.71 -0.45
N SER A 145 -9.31 -29.53 -0.06
CA SER A 145 -8.88 -29.24 1.30
C SER A 145 -9.78 -28.13 1.84
N GLU A 146 -10.36 -28.31 3.02
CA GLU A 146 -11.22 -27.31 3.65
C GLU A 146 -10.95 -27.18 5.15
N THR A 147 -11.28 -26.01 5.69
CA THR A 147 -11.41 -25.76 7.11
C THR A 147 -12.70 -24.99 7.37
N GLY A 148 -13.57 -25.53 8.21
CA GLY A 148 -14.81 -24.85 8.60
C GLY A 148 -16.07 -25.73 8.57
N GLY A 149 -15.96 -26.99 8.13
CA GLY A 149 -17.12 -27.91 8.13
C GLY A 149 -18.15 -27.57 7.05
N TRP A 150 -17.69 -26.94 5.98
CA TRP A 150 -18.50 -26.54 4.83
C TRP A 150 -18.96 -27.77 4.02
N PRO A 151 -20.11 -27.72 3.32
CA PRO A 151 -20.60 -28.84 2.52
C PRO A 151 -19.57 -29.37 1.51
N LYS A 152 -19.38 -30.69 1.47
CA LYS A 152 -18.43 -31.38 0.58
C LYS A 152 -18.74 -31.08 -0.89
N LEU A 153 -17.72 -30.70 -1.65
CA LEU A 153 -17.82 -30.52 -3.12
C LEU A 153 -17.39 -31.78 -3.86
N VAL A 154 -16.42 -32.52 -3.31
CA VAL A 154 -16.10 -33.85 -3.83
C VAL A 154 -17.35 -34.74 -3.74
N GLY A 155 -17.79 -35.25 -4.89
CA GLY A 155 -19.01 -36.06 -5.02
C GLY A 155 -20.30 -35.27 -5.18
N SER A 156 -20.30 -33.93 -5.16
CA SER A 156 -21.52 -33.14 -5.30
C SER A 156 -21.99 -33.00 -6.75
N GLY A 157 -21.13 -33.27 -7.74
CA GLY A 157 -21.38 -33.07 -9.17
C GLY A 157 -21.59 -31.60 -9.50
N TRP A 158 -20.75 -31.01 -10.36
CA TRP A 158 -20.98 -29.64 -10.85
C TRP A 158 -21.00 -29.64 -12.37
N GLU A 159 -22.19 -29.45 -12.91
CA GLU A 159 -22.44 -29.34 -14.34
C GLU A 159 -22.55 -27.86 -14.71
N ASP A 160 -21.52 -27.34 -15.38
CA ASP A 160 -21.51 -26.01 -15.97
C ASP A 160 -21.70 -26.14 -17.49
N PRO A 161 -22.89 -25.80 -18.03
CA PRO A 161 -23.17 -25.87 -19.46
C PRO A 161 -22.20 -25.04 -20.30
N TYR A 162 -21.71 -23.92 -19.78
CA TYR A 162 -20.77 -23.05 -20.49
C TYR A 162 -19.40 -23.73 -20.67
N LEU A 163 -18.91 -24.40 -19.63
CA LEU A 163 -17.67 -25.17 -19.74
C LEU A 163 -17.81 -26.37 -20.69
N ASN A 164 -19.00 -26.96 -20.78
CA ASN A 164 -19.27 -28.03 -21.73
C ASN A 164 -19.29 -27.53 -23.18
N GLU A 165 -20.16 -26.57 -23.49
CA GLU A 165 -20.39 -26.05 -24.85
C GLU A 165 -19.13 -25.44 -25.45
N HIS A 166 -18.29 -24.84 -24.60
CA HIS A 166 -17.03 -24.22 -25.01
C HIS A 166 -15.80 -25.06 -24.68
N GLN A 167 -15.98 -26.34 -24.32
CA GLN A 167 -14.91 -27.31 -24.08
C GLN A 167 -13.79 -26.75 -23.17
N GLY A 168 -14.17 -26.19 -22.01
CA GLY A 168 -13.26 -25.53 -21.05
C GLY A 168 -13.35 -24.00 -21.06
N GLY A 169 -14.07 -23.40 -22.02
CA GLY A 169 -14.44 -21.98 -22.00
C GLY A 169 -13.26 -21.03 -21.84
N ARG A 170 -13.38 -20.10 -20.89
CA ARG A 170 -12.36 -19.06 -20.58
C ARG A 170 -11.03 -19.59 -20.07
N PHE A 171 -10.91 -20.90 -19.80
CA PHE A 171 -9.68 -21.51 -19.26
C PHE A 171 -8.82 -22.17 -20.34
N ARG A 172 -9.23 -22.13 -21.61
CA ARG A 172 -8.50 -22.71 -22.74
C ARG A 172 -7.37 -21.83 -23.28
N ASN A 173 -7.35 -20.53 -22.97
CA ASN A 173 -6.36 -19.55 -23.44
C ASN A 173 -6.02 -18.53 -22.35
#